data_AF-A0A438IBA8-F1
#
_entry.id   AF-A0A438IBA8-F1
#
_cell.length_a   1.000
_cell.length_b   1.000
_cell.length_c   1.000
_cell.angle_alpha   90.00
_cell.angle_beta   90.00
_cell.angle_gamma   90.00
#
_symmetry.space_group_name_H-M   'P 1'
#
loop_
_entity.id
_entity.type
_entity.pdbx_description
1 polymer ?
#
loop_
_entity_poly.entity_id
_entity_poly.type
_entity_poly.pdbx_seq_one_letter_code
_entity_poly.pdbx_strand_id
1 'polypeptide(L)'
;MAEQCLGPGIAVNFGELKALVGDDASGCHCGPPYEWLVYNTLGGSHGVPKVHYKGKQGDYYVMVLDILGPSLWDVWNSSGQAMSSEMVACIAVESLSILEKTHSRGYVHGDVKSENFLLGKPSTPQEKKLFLVDLGLATKWRDSANGQHVEYDQRPDMFRGTVRYASVHAHLGRTANRRDDLESLAYTLIFLLAKRFLYLLCF
;
A
#
# COMPACT_ATOMS: atom_id res chain seq x y z
N MET A 1 -2.54 -5.34 -25.13
CA MET A 1 -1.76 -6.42 -24.50
C MET A 1 -0.69 -5.78 -23.64
N ALA A 2 -0.92 -5.72 -22.33
CA ALA A 2 0.08 -5.39 -21.33
C ALA A 2 -0.16 -6.38 -20.20
N GLU A 3 0.31 -7.60 -20.39
CA GLU A 3 0.39 -8.56 -19.29
C GLU A 3 1.31 -7.95 -18.24
N GLN A 4 0.76 -7.72 -17.04
CA GLN A 4 1.56 -7.43 -15.87
C GLN A 4 2.39 -8.67 -15.57
N CYS A 5 3.67 -8.65 -15.95
CA CYS A 5 4.69 -9.51 -15.39
C CYS A 5 4.91 -9.10 -13.92
N LEU A 6 3.95 -9.40 -13.05
CA LEU A 6 4.07 -9.30 -11.60
C LEU A 6 3.96 -10.72 -11.05
N GLY A 7 5.04 -11.49 -11.19
CA GLY A 7 5.25 -12.64 -10.32
C GLY A 7 5.41 -12.16 -8.87
N PRO A 8 5.02 -12.97 -7.86
CA PRO A 8 5.13 -12.57 -6.47
C PRO A 8 6.59 -12.32 -6.14
N GLY A 9 6.93 -11.06 -5.84
CA GLY A 9 8.30 -10.72 -5.47
C GLY A 9 8.72 -11.52 -4.23
N ILE A 10 9.86 -12.20 -4.29
CA ILE A 10 10.34 -12.97 -3.14
C ILE A 10 10.86 -11.98 -2.11
N ALA A 11 10.29 -12.02 -0.91
CA ALA A 11 10.77 -11.26 0.23
C ALA A 11 11.82 -12.06 1.00
N VAL A 12 13.03 -11.52 1.15
CA VAL A 12 14.14 -12.16 1.89
C VAL A 12 14.66 -11.18 2.94
N ASN A 13 14.84 -11.65 4.18
CA ASN A 13 15.42 -10.84 5.25
C ASN A 13 16.95 -10.94 5.25
N PHE A 14 17.63 -9.80 5.29
CA PHE A 14 19.08 -9.67 5.35
C PHE A 14 19.48 -8.80 6.55
N GLY A 15 19.76 -9.45 7.69
CA GLY A 15 20.08 -8.75 8.93
C GLY A 15 18.90 -7.89 9.40
N GLU A 16 19.06 -6.56 9.37
CA GLU A 16 18.02 -5.60 9.76
C GLU A 16 17.18 -5.05 8.60
N LEU A 17 17.37 -5.56 7.38
CA LEU A 17 16.72 -5.07 6.17
C LEU A 17 15.93 -6.16 5.44
N LYS A 18 14.86 -5.77 4.72
CA LYS A 18 14.03 -6.67 3.90
C LYS A 18 14.30 -6.42 2.42
N ALA A 19 14.73 -7.43 1.68
CA ALA A 19 14.86 -7.37 0.23
C ALA A 19 13.59 -7.87 -0.44
N LEU A 20 13.08 -7.13 -1.42
CA LEU A 20 12.06 -7.53 -2.38
C LEU A 20 12.74 -7.82 -3.71
N VAL A 21 12.52 -9.03 -4.23
CA VAL A 21 13.14 -9.52 -5.45
C VAL A 21 12.07 -9.75 -6.50
N GLY A 22 12.09 -8.95 -7.58
CA GLY A 22 11.23 -9.13 -8.75
C GLY A 22 11.99 -9.80 -9.90
N ASP A 23 11.33 -10.73 -10.59
CA ASP A 23 11.89 -11.43 -11.74
C ASP A 23 11.89 -10.52 -12.99
N ASP A 24 12.97 -10.54 -13.76
CA ASP A 24 13.07 -9.95 -15.10
C ASP A 24 12.57 -10.98 -16.14
N ALA A 25 11.41 -11.57 -15.86
CA ALA A 25 10.86 -12.63 -16.68
C ALA A 25 10.46 -12.07 -18.04
N SER A 26 11.15 -12.58 -19.07
CA SER A 26 11.07 -12.29 -20.50
C SER A 26 11.97 -11.15 -20.98
N GLY A 27 12.76 -11.41 -22.03
CA GLY A 27 13.55 -10.43 -22.78
C GLY A 27 12.72 -9.33 -23.47
N CYS A 28 11.53 -9.01 -22.95
CA CYS A 28 10.84 -7.77 -23.16
C CYS A 28 11.54 -6.70 -22.29
N HIS A 29 11.85 -5.53 -22.84
CA HIS A 29 12.53 -4.43 -22.15
C HIS A 29 11.65 -3.77 -21.06
N CYS A 30 11.11 -4.55 -20.13
CA CYS A 30 10.44 -4.04 -18.96
C CYS A 30 11.52 -3.57 -17.98
N GLY A 31 11.64 -2.25 -17.83
CA GLY A 31 12.53 -1.65 -16.84
C GLY A 31 12.19 -2.07 -15.40
N PRO A 32 12.81 -1.46 -14.38
CA PRO A 32 12.57 -1.82 -12.99
C PRO A 32 11.07 -1.76 -12.64
N PRO A 33 10.60 -2.58 -11.69
CA PRO A 33 9.20 -2.61 -11.28
C PRO A 33 8.66 -1.21 -10.98
N TYR A 34 7.44 -0.92 -11.41
CA TYR A 34 6.82 0.41 -11.23
C TYR A 34 6.85 0.88 -9.76
N GLU A 35 6.72 -0.04 -8.81
CA GLU A 35 6.82 0.22 -7.37
C GLU A 35 8.11 0.97 -6.98
N TRP A 36 9.25 0.68 -7.64
CA TRP A 36 10.52 1.38 -7.40
C TRP A 36 10.45 2.88 -7.69
N LEU A 37 9.69 3.24 -8.72
CA LEU A 37 9.51 4.64 -9.13
C LEU A 37 8.65 5.38 -8.10
N VAL A 38 7.64 4.70 -7.55
CA VAL A 38 6.82 5.28 -6.49
C VAL A 38 7.66 5.49 -5.23
N TYR A 39 8.46 4.49 -4.85
CA TYR A 39 9.39 4.60 -3.71
C TYR A 39 10.48 5.67 -3.89
N ASN A 40 10.86 6.05 -5.12
CA ASN A 40 11.74 7.23 -5.32
C ASN A 40 11.11 8.52 -4.79
N THR A 41 9.79 8.63 -4.88
CA THR A 41 9.07 9.85 -4.48
C THR A 41 8.60 9.76 -3.03
N LEU A 42 8.14 8.58 -2.61
CA LEU A 42 7.51 8.37 -1.30
C LEU A 42 8.46 7.82 -0.23
N GLY A 43 9.50 7.06 -0.61
CA GLY A 43 10.36 6.33 0.32
C GLY A 43 10.95 7.21 1.42
N GLY A 44 10.80 6.77 2.67
CA GLY A 44 11.22 7.53 3.86
C GLY A 44 10.38 8.76 4.18
N SER A 45 9.28 9.01 3.45
CA SER A 45 8.26 9.96 3.90
C SER A 45 7.56 9.42 5.16
N HIS A 46 6.86 10.30 5.88
CA HIS A 46 6.10 9.90 7.08
C HIS A 46 5.19 8.70 6.78
N GLY A 47 5.39 7.61 7.52
CA GLY A 47 4.68 6.35 7.37
C GLY A 47 4.97 5.56 6.10
N VAL A 48 6.08 5.80 5.39
CA VAL A 48 6.51 4.98 4.25
C VAL A 48 7.93 4.46 4.53
N PRO A 49 8.18 3.14 4.39
CA PRO A 49 9.49 2.57 4.64
C PRO A 49 10.59 3.22 3.84
N LYS A 50 11.78 3.33 4.43
CA LYS A 50 12.96 3.82 3.73
C LYS A 50 13.50 2.73 2.81
N VAL A 51 13.93 3.16 1.63
CA VAL A 51 14.72 2.35 0.71
C VAL A 51 16.20 2.56 1.02
N HIS A 52 16.92 1.46 1.25
CA HIS A 52 18.36 1.47 1.52
C HIS A 52 19.18 1.12 0.29
N TYR A 53 18.66 0.26 -0.59
CA TYR A 53 19.34 -0.13 -1.82
C TYR A 53 18.33 -0.49 -2.92
N LYS A 54 18.70 -0.20 -4.17
CA LYS A 54 18.02 -0.68 -5.37
C LYS A 54 19.06 -1.02 -6.44
N GLY A 55 18.95 -2.18 -7.05
CA GLY A 55 19.82 -2.58 -8.15
C GLY A 55 19.38 -3.86 -8.83
N LYS A 56 19.91 -4.09 -10.04
CA LYS A 56 19.71 -5.33 -10.78
C LYS A 56 20.83 -6.31 -10.41
N GLN A 57 20.48 -7.55 -10.09
CA GLN A 57 21.41 -8.63 -9.79
C GLN A 57 21.06 -9.84 -10.68
N GLY A 58 21.86 -10.06 -11.73
CA GLY A 58 21.51 -11.05 -12.77
C GLY A 58 20.18 -10.66 -13.42
N ASP A 59 19.25 -11.61 -13.47
CA ASP A 59 17.90 -11.43 -14.03
C ASP A 59 16.87 -10.98 -12.98
N TYR A 60 17.33 -10.40 -11.87
CA TYR A 60 16.44 -9.96 -10.79
C TYR A 60 16.61 -8.49 -10.46
N TYR A 61 15.49 -7.81 -10.24
CA TYR A 61 15.46 -6.47 -9.63
C TYR A 61 15.34 -6.60 -8.12
N VAL A 62 16.31 -6.06 -7.38
CA VAL A 62 16.37 -6.12 -5.92
C VAL A 62 16.18 -4.74 -5.30
N MET A 63 15.22 -4.62 -4.38
CA MET A 63 15.02 -3.42 -3.55
C MET A 63 15.09 -3.79 -2.08
N VAL A 64 15.88 -3.06 -1.31
CA VAL A 64 16.07 -3.30 0.13
C VAL A 64 15.40 -2.18 0.91
N LEU A 65 14.46 -2.55 1.77
CA LEU A 65 13.63 -1.67 2.61
C LEU A 65 13.90 -1.91 4.11
N ASP A 66 13.39 -1.00 4.95
CA ASP A 66 13.29 -1.23 6.40
C ASP A 66 12.57 -2.56 6.71
N ILE A 67 13.07 -3.32 7.70
CA ILE A 67 12.26 -4.37 8.33
C ILE A 67 11.20 -3.73 9.21
N LEU A 68 9.96 -4.17 9.03
CA LEU A 68 8.81 -3.77 9.82
C LEU A 68 8.33 -4.95 10.69
N GLY A 69 7.44 -4.61 11.62
CA GLY A 69 6.73 -5.55 12.47
C GLY A 69 5.47 -6.12 11.82
N PRO A 70 4.54 -6.66 12.62
CA PRO A 70 3.31 -7.28 12.13
C PRO A 70 2.38 -6.27 11.44
N SER A 71 1.56 -6.77 10.52
CA SER A 71 0.47 -5.98 9.93
C SER A 71 -0.67 -5.79 10.91
N LEU A 72 -1.55 -4.80 10.68
CA LEU A 72 -2.76 -4.65 11.48
C LEU A 72 -3.67 -5.88 11.37
N TRP A 73 -3.64 -6.59 10.25
CA TRP A 73 -4.33 -7.87 10.09
C TRP A 73 -3.81 -8.94 11.05
N ASP A 74 -2.47 -9.06 11.19
CA ASP A 74 -1.85 -10.00 12.12
C ASP A 74 -2.21 -9.66 13.57
N VAL A 75 -2.13 -8.37 13.93
CA VAL A 75 -2.49 -7.90 15.27
C VAL A 75 -3.97 -8.17 15.56
N TRP A 76 -4.86 -7.88 14.62
CA TRP A 76 -6.30 -8.15 14.76
C TRP A 76 -6.59 -9.63 14.97
N ASN A 77 -5.97 -10.52 14.17
CA ASN A 77 -6.14 -11.97 14.31
C ASN A 77 -5.63 -12.48 15.66
N SER A 78 -4.47 -12.01 16.11
CA SER A 78 -3.92 -12.39 17.42
C SER A 78 -4.73 -11.84 18.61
N SER A 79 -5.52 -10.78 18.40
CA SER A 79 -6.34 -10.13 19.43
C SER A 79 -7.76 -10.72 19.54
N GLY A 80 -7.98 -11.93 19.01
CA GLY A 80 -9.30 -12.56 19.01
C GLY A 80 -10.28 -11.87 18.07
N GLN A 81 -9.77 -11.36 16.94
CA GLN A 81 -10.57 -10.79 15.85
C GLN A 81 -11.36 -9.54 16.23
N ALA A 82 -10.81 -8.72 17.12
CA ALA A 82 -11.29 -7.37 17.38
C ALA A 82 -10.18 -6.50 17.97
N MET A 83 -10.29 -5.19 17.71
CA MET A 83 -9.53 -4.16 18.40
C MET A 83 -10.46 -3.27 19.21
N SER A 84 -9.92 -2.64 20.26
CA SER A 84 -10.70 -1.66 21.03
C SER A 84 -10.93 -0.37 20.22
N SER A 85 -11.96 0.39 20.57
CA SER A 85 -12.27 1.68 19.96
C SER A 85 -11.09 2.66 20.04
N GLU A 86 -10.37 2.65 21.16
CA GLU A 86 -9.24 3.53 21.42
C GLU A 86 -8.08 3.20 20.47
N MET A 87 -7.78 1.90 20.30
CA MET A 87 -6.73 1.45 19.39
C MET A 87 -7.07 1.81 17.94
N VAL A 88 -8.31 1.57 17.51
CA VAL A 88 -8.73 1.91 16.14
C VAL A 88 -8.74 3.42 15.92
N ALA A 89 -9.11 4.23 16.91
CA ALA A 89 -9.03 5.68 16.81
C ALA A 89 -7.59 6.16 16.63
N CYS A 90 -6.62 5.60 17.38
CA CYS A 90 -5.19 5.91 17.19
C CYS A 90 -4.69 5.51 15.80
N ILE A 91 -5.08 4.32 15.33
CA ILE A 91 -4.75 3.85 13.97
C ILE A 91 -5.33 4.80 12.93
N ALA A 92 -6.60 5.21 13.07
CA ALA A 92 -7.25 6.12 12.13
C ALA A 92 -6.49 7.45 11.98
N VAL A 93 -6.09 8.07 13.09
CA VAL A 93 -5.36 9.34 13.09
C VAL A 93 -4.01 9.21 12.39
N GLU A 94 -3.26 8.14 12.69
CA GLU A 94 -1.96 7.91 12.05
C GLU A 94 -2.14 7.56 10.56
N SER A 95 -3.05 6.64 10.20
CA SER A 95 -3.33 6.29 8.82
C SER A 95 -3.75 7.49 7.97
N LEU A 96 -4.57 8.40 8.52
CA LEU A 96 -4.92 9.66 7.84
C LEU A 96 -3.70 10.54 7.59
N SER A 97 -2.79 10.66 8.56
CA SER A 97 -1.54 11.42 8.43
C SER A 97 -0.62 10.84 7.35
N ILE A 98 -0.55 9.52 7.26
CA ILE A 98 0.23 8.80 6.23
C ILE A 98 -0.38 9.01 4.84
N LEU A 99 -1.70 8.88 4.71
CA LEU A 99 -2.41 9.10 3.44
C LEU A 99 -2.30 10.57 3.01
N GLU A 100 -2.47 11.53 3.92
CA GLU A 100 -2.25 12.95 3.64
C GLU A 100 -0.84 13.17 3.08
N LYS A 101 0.19 12.56 3.70
CA LYS A 101 1.55 12.70 3.21
C LYS A 101 1.74 12.09 1.83
N THR A 102 1.20 10.90 1.60
CA THR A 102 1.21 10.21 0.29
C THR A 102 0.53 11.06 -0.78
N HIS A 103 -0.67 11.59 -0.48
CA HIS A 103 -1.44 12.46 -1.34
C HIS A 103 -0.71 13.77 -1.64
N SER A 104 -0.04 14.36 -0.64
CA SER A 104 0.77 15.57 -0.82
C SER A 104 1.95 15.37 -1.78
N ARG A 105 2.39 14.13 -1.98
CA ARG A 105 3.42 13.77 -2.96
C ARG A 105 2.86 13.45 -4.34
N GLY A 106 1.55 13.58 -4.54
CA GLY A 106 0.86 13.42 -5.82
C GLY A 106 0.38 12.01 -6.12
N TYR A 107 0.47 11.10 -5.16
CA TYR A 107 0.09 9.70 -5.32
C TYR A 107 -1.14 9.35 -4.48
N VAL A 108 -1.95 8.43 -4.99
CA VAL A 108 -2.94 7.65 -4.23
C VAL A 108 -2.40 6.24 -4.07
N HIS A 109 -2.73 5.58 -2.97
CA HIS A 109 -2.24 4.24 -2.67
C HIS A 109 -2.95 3.17 -3.51
N GLY A 110 -4.29 3.23 -3.59
CA GLY A 110 -5.10 2.35 -4.42
C GLY A 110 -5.39 0.96 -3.84
N ASP A 111 -4.70 0.54 -2.77
CA ASP A 111 -4.99 -0.72 -2.06
C ASP A 111 -4.88 -0.57 -0.54
N VAL A 112 -5.63 0.37 0.03
CA VAL A 112 -5.65 0.63 1.47
C VAL A 112 -6.42 -0.48 2.18
N LYS A 113 -5.71 -1.24 3.03
CA LYS A 113 -6.25 -2.36 3.82
C LYS A 113 -5.37 -2.68 5.03
N SER A 114 -5.89 -3.48 5.95
CA SER A 114 -5.20 -3.85 7.20
C SER A 114 -3.86 -4.57 6.99
N GLU A 115 -3.74 -5.31 5.90
CA GLU A 115 -2.56 -6.09 5.54
C GLU A 115 -1.40 -5.21 5.08
N ASN A 116 -1.70 -4.02 4.54
CA ASN A 116 -0.71 -3.08 4.02
C ASN A 116 -0.30 -2.01 5.04
N PHE A 117 -0.93 -1.98 6.22
CA PHE A 117 -0.50 -1.19 7.36
C PHE A 117 0.30 -2.05 8.34
N LEU A 118 1.59 -1.77 8.49
CA LEU A 118 2.50 -2.50 9.37
C LEU A 118 2.98 -1.63 10.52
N LEU A 119 3.15 -2.25 11.69
CA LEU A 119 3.83 -1.62 12.81
C LEU A 119 5.35 -1.60 12.58
N GLY A 120 6.07 -0.73 13.28
CA GLY A 120 7.53 -0.73 13.23
C GLY A 120 8.14 -1.99 13.84
N LYS A 121 9.44 -2.18 13.63
CA LYS A 121 10.19 -3.34 14.13
C LYS A 121 10.01 -3.50 15.65
N PRO A 122 9.65 -4.71 16.15
CA PRO A 122 9.51 -4.97 17.58
C PRO A 122 10.78 -4.67 18.37
N SER A 123 10.65 -4.29 19.64
CA SER A 123 11.78 -3.99 20.53
C SER A 123 12.66 -2.82 20.02
N THR A 124 12.07 -1.91 19.25
CA THR A 124 12.70 -0.65 18.84
C THR A 124 11.83 0.53 19.27
N PRO A 125 12.38 1.75 19.35
CA PRO A 125 11.58 2.96 19.61
C PRO A 125 10.49 3.22 18.57
N GLN A 126 10.51 2.52 17.43
CA GLN A 126 9.56 2.66 16.34
C GLN A 126 8.45 1.59 16.38
N GLU A 127 8.44 0.66 17.34
CA GLU A 127 7.51 -0.48 17.36
C GLU A 127 6.03 -0.07 17.29
N LYS A 128 5.68 1.12 17.77
CA LYS A 128 4.31 1.67 17.76
C LYS A 128 4.01 2.58 16.58
N LYS A 129 4.99 2.86 15.71
CA LYS A 129 4.78 3.66 14.50
C LYS A 129 4.10 2.81 13.43
N LEU A 130 3.20 3.42 12.68
CA LEU A 130 2.51 2.79 11.56
C LEU A 130 3.20 3.12 10.24
N PHE A 131 3.22 2.15 9.33
CA PHE A 131 3.79 2.27 8.00
C PHE A 131 2.83 1.70 6.97
N LEU A 132 2.68 2.38 5.85
CA LEU A 132 1.97 1.93 4.67
C LEU A 132 2.96 1.34 3.67
N VAL A 133 2.71 0.11 3.24
CA VAL A 133 3.56 -0.66 2.33
C VAL A 133 2.78 -1.13 1.10
N ASP A 134 3.47 -1.79 0.16
CA ASP A 134 2.90 -2.29 -1.10
C ASP A 134 2.39 -1.16 -2.00
N LEU A 135 3.35 -0.46 -2.60
CA LEU A 135 3.07 0.66 -3.50
C LEU A 135 2.86 0.21 -4.95
N GLY A 136 2.65 -1.10 -5.19
CA GLY A 136 2.53 -1.67 -6.53
C GLY A 136 1.30 -1.17 -7.30
N LEU A 137 0.24 -0.79 -6.59
CA LEU A 137 -1.00 -0.25 -7.16
C LEU A 137 -1.12 1.28 -7.07
N ALA A 138 -0.11 1.96 -6.51
CA ALA A 138 -0.17 3.39 -6.32
C ALA A 138 -0.20 4.14 -7.66
N THR A 139 -1.09 5.11 -7.82
CA THR A 139 -1.19 5.89 -9.07
C THR A 139 -1.08 7.38 -8.80
N LYS A 140 -0.71 8.16 -9.81
CA LYS A 140 -0.68 9.62 -9.68
C LYS A 140 -2.12 10.15 -9.77
N TRP A 141 -2.52 11.00 -8.82
CA TRP A 141 -3.78 11.75 -8.90
C TRP A 141 -3.58 13.18 -9.43
N ARG A 142 -2.34 13.66 -9.43
CA ARG A 142 -1.94 14.92 -10.06
C ARG A 142 -0.60 14.80 -10.76
N ASP A 143 -0.44 15.59 -11.80
CA ASP A 143 0.83 15.77 -12.48
C ASP A 143 1.84 16.49 -11.58
N SER A 144 3.08 16.01 -11.58
CA SER A 144 4.14 16.51 -10.70
C SER A 144 4.79 17.82 -11.19
N ALA A 145 4.68 18.13 -12.49
CA ALA A 145 5.28 19.31 -13.11
C ALA A 145 4.36 20.53 -13.03
N ASN A 146 3.06 20.37 -13.30
CA ASN A 146 2.10 21.49 -13.32
C ASN A 146 1.07 21.45 -12.19
N GLY A 147 1.03 20.37 -11.39
CA GLY A 147 0.11 20.22 -10.26
C GLY A 147 -1.35 19.95 -10.67
N GLN A 148 -1.64 19.81 -11.96
CA GLN A 148 -2.99 19.59 -12.47
C GLN A 148 -3.48 18.18 -12.11
N HIS A 149 -4.77 18.08 -11.85
CA HIS A 149 -5.42 16.81 -11.59
C HIS A 149 -5.35 15.93 -12.84
N VAL A 150 -5.12 14.62 -12.67
CA VAL A 150 -5.20 13.68 -13.79
C VAL A 150 -6.61 13.66 -14.38
N GLU A 151 -6.69 13.43 -15.69
CA GLU A 151 -7.97 13.35 -16.39
C GLU A 151 -8.81 12.15 -15.91
N TYR A 152 -10.11 12.35 -15.92
CA TYR A 152 -11.06 11.28 -15.64
C TYR A 152 -11.11 10.30 -16.80
N ASP A 153 -11.02 9.01 -16.48
CA ASP A 153 -11.22 7.88 -17.38
C ASP A 153 -12.06 6.82 -16.64
N GLN A 154 -12.75 5.97 -17.39
CA GLN A 154 -13.51 4.85 -16.85
C GLN A 154 -13.37 3.62 -17.74
N ARG A 155 -12.85 2.55 -17.14
CA ARG A 155 -12.61 1.25 -17.79
C ARG A 155 -13.20 0.14 -16.92
N PRO A 156 -14.49 -0.19 -17.11
CA PRO A 156 -15.20 -1.14 -16.23
C PRO A 156 -14.55 -2.53 -16.14
N ASP A 157 -13.74 -2.91 -17.12
CA ASP A 157 -12.98 -4.16 -17.19
C ASP A 157 -11.64 -4.12 -16.42
N MET A 158 -11.25 -2.97 -15.88
CA MET A 158 -9.93 -2.73 -15.28
C MET A 158 -10.01 -2.46 -13.76
N PHE A 159 -10.68 -3.35 -13.01
CA PHE A 159 -10.64 -3.33 -11.55
C PHE A 159 -9.24 -3.70 -11.02
N ARG A 160 -8.78 -2.99 -9.99
CA ARG A 160 -7.54 -3.27 -9.26
C ARG A 160 -7.74 -3.05 -7.76
N GLY A 161 -6.95 -3.74 -6.94
CA GLY A 161 -7.01 -3.68 -5.48
C GLY A 161 -7.87 -4.77 -4.86
N THR A 162 -8.09 -4.65 -3.56
CA THR A 162 -8.80 -5.68 -2.78
C THR A 162 -10.30 -5.39 -2.73
N VAL A 163 -11.10 -6.25 -3.39
CA VAL A 163 -12.58 -6.12 -3.55
C VAL A 163 -13.29 -5.64 -2.28
N ARG A 164 -12.94 -6.22 -1.14
CA ARG A 164 -13.55 -5.95 0.18
C ARG A 164 -13.37 -4.51 0.67
N TYR A 165 -12.25 -3.88 0.33
CA TYR A 165 -11.87 -2.55 0.81
C TYR A 165 -11.93 -1.50 -0.30
N ALA A 166 -12.04 -1.91 -1.57
CA ALA A 166 -12.06 -1.00 -2.69
C ALA A 166 -13.30 -0.09 -2.65
N SER A 167 -13.13 1.18 -3.02
CA SER A 167 -14.23 2.13 -3.14
C SER A 167 -15.22 1.70 -4.23
N VAL A 168 -16.45 2.19 -4.16
CA VAL A 168 -17.43 2.03 -5.24
C VAL A 168 -16.87 2.60 -6.56
N HIS A 169 -16.05 3.64 -6.49
CA HIS A 169 -15.40 4.22 -7.67
C HIS A 169 -14.41 3.26 -8.32
N ALA A 170 -13.61 2.57 -7.50
CA ALA A 170 -12.65 1.58 -7.97
C ALA A 170 -13.37 0.37 -8.60
N HIS A 171 -14.47 -0.11 -8.00
CA HIS A 171 -15.31 -1.17 -8.57
C HIS A 171 -15.86 -0.83 -9.96
N LEU A 172 -16.13 0.44 -10.22
CA LEU A 172 -16.62 0.93 -11.52
C LEU A 172 -15.49 1.16 -12.54
N GLY A 173 -14.24 0.85 -12.19
CA GLY A 173 -13.07 1.00 -13.05
C GLY A 173 -12.71 2.45 -13.36
N ARG A 174 -13.07 3.38 -12.48
CA ARG A 174 -12.86 4.83 -12.68
C ARG A 174 -11.48 5.26 -12.18
N THR A 175 -10.95 6.35 -12.75
CA THR A 175 -9.66 6.93 -12.31
C THR A 175 -9.62 7.13 -10.80
N ALA A 176 -8.64 6.49 -10.16
CA ALA A 176 -8.45 6.55 -8.71
C ALA A 176 -8.10 7.97 -8.25
N ASN A 177 -8.61 8.35 -7.08
CA ASN A 177 -8.42 9.65 -6.48
C ASN A 177 -8.27 9.52 -4.96
N ARG A 178 -7.89 10.61 -4.30
CA ARG A 178 -7.65 10.70 -2.86
C ARG A 178 -8.84 10.24 -2.02
N ARG A 179 -10.06 10.51 -2.50
CA ARG A 179 -11.30 10.07 -1.84
C ARG A 179 -11.40 8.54 -1.74
N ASP A 180 -10.84 7.83 -2.72
CA ASP A 180 -10.95 6.38 -2.80
C ASP A 180 -10.11 5.72 -1.70
N ASP A 181 -8.90 6.23 -1.45
CA ASP A 181 -8.09 5.80 -0.30
C ASP A 181 -8.80 6.06 1.04
N LEU A 182 -9.54 7.17 1.17
CA LEU A 182 -10.28 7.50 2.40
C LEU A 182 -11.51 6.62 2.60
N GLU A 183 -12.22 6.27 1.53
CA GLU A 183 -13.33 5.32 1.56
C GLU A 183 -12.83 3.92 1.95
N SER A 184 -11.73 3.47 1.33
CA SER A 184 -11.06 2.21 1.68
C SER A 184 -10.55 2.19 3.12
N LEU A 185 -10.02 3.32 3.63
CA LEU A 185 -9.65 3.45 5.03
C LEU A 185 -10.86 3.29 5.95
N ALA A 186 -11.99 3.92 5.63
CA ALA A 186 -13.21 3.78 6.44
C ALA A 186 -13.66 2.32 6.53
N TYR A 187 -13.67 1.59 5.40
CA TYR A 187 -13.97 0.15 5.39
C TYR A 187 -12.97 -0.67 6.19
N THR A 188 -11.68 -0.33 6.12
CA THR A 188 -10.62 -0.97 6.91
C THR A 188 -10.82 -0.75 8.41
N LEU A 189 -11.15 0.46 8.84
CA LEU A 189 -11.36 0.78 10.26
C LEU A 189 -12.62 0.10 10.82
N ILE A 190 -13.71 0.06 10.05
CA ILE A 190 -14.92 -0.70 10.40
C ILE A 190 -14.58 -2.19 10.57
N PHE A 191 -13.77 -2.73 9.65
CA PHE A 191 -13.31 -4.11 9.73
C PHE A 191 -12.52 -4.39 11.02
N LEU A 192 -11.59 -3.50 11.40
CA LEU A 192 -10.81 -3.67 12.63
C LEU A 192 -11.65 -3.59 13.92
N LEU A 193 -12.73 -2.78 13.91
CA LEU A 193 -13.66 -2.66 15.04
C LEU A 193 -14.59 -3.87 15.19
N ALA A 194 -15.08 -4.44 14.09
CA ALA A 194 -16.16 -5.42 14.12
C ALA A 194 -15.64 -6.87 14.22
N LYS A 195 -16.07 -7.62 15.26
CA LYS A 195 -15.81 -9.07 15.40
C LYS A 195 -16.39 -9.94 14.28
N ARG A 196 -17.33 -9.39 13.51
CA ARG A 196 -18.10 -10.15 12.53
C ARG A 196 -18.45 -9.20 11.40
N PHE A 197 -18.04 -9.57 10.20
CA PHE A 197 -18.37 -8.84 8.98
C PHE A 197 -19.87 -8.56 8.92
N LEU A 198 -20.25 -7.28 8.81
CA LEU A 198 -21.47 -6.96 8.07
C LEU A 198 -21.16 -7.35 6.62
N TYR A 199 -21.63 -8.52 6.20
CA TYR A 199 -21.61 -9.00 4.82
C TYR A 199 -22.46 -8.12 3.86
N LEU A 200 -22.62 -6.81 4.15
CA LEU A 200 -23.71 -5.96 3.65
C LEU A 200 -23.28 -4.58 3.16
N LEU A 201 -21.99 -4.27 3.02
CA LEU A 201 -21.59 -2.94 2.53
C LEU A 201 -21.18 -2.87 1.05
N CYS A 202 -21.25 -3.96 0.29
CA CYS A 202 -21.07 -3.93 -1.16
C CYS A 202 -21.92 -5.02 -1.85
N PHE A 203 -23.25 -4.88 -1.79
CA PHE A 203 -24.19 -5.36 -2.81
C PHE A 203 -25.43 -4.46 -2.80
#